data_AF-A0A0D8Y0U5-F1
#
_entry.id   AF-A0A0D8Y0U5-F1
#
_cell.length_a   1.000
_cell.length_b   1.000
_cell.length_c   1.000
_cell.angle_alpha   90.00
_cell.angle_beta   90.00
_cell.angle_gamma   90.00
#
_symmetry.space_group_name_H-M   'P 1'
#
loop_
_entity.id
_entity.type
_entity.pdbx_description
1 polymer ?
#
loop_
_entity_poly.entity_id
_entity_poly.type
_entity_poly.pdbx_seq_one_letter_code
_entity_poly.pdbx_strand_id
1 'polypeptide(L)'
;MVLLRRTIKMAACISGCVLAAKLQNEDNIRRVHAFLSERKNFDEHFPRGVWDDNWDFRSPEHLLNSKKYSQASAEEKKKMEEEAKAKATRNIILIRHGQYFMDTEQKNLTPLGKF
;
A
#
# COMPACT_ATOMS: atom_id res chain seq x y z
N MET A 1 30.40 17.70 -47.13
CA MET A 1 29.77 16.80 -46.13
C MET A 1 29.78 17.30 -44.68
N VAL A 2 30.35 18.48 -44.34
CA VAL A 2 30.38 18.98 -42.94
C VAL A 2 29.12 19.78 -42.56
N LEU A 3 28.52 20.49 -43.52
CA LEU A 3 27.33 21.33 -43.29
C LEU A 3 26.07 20.50 -42.97
N LEU A 4 25.86 19.37 -43.66
CA LEU A 4 24.69 18.50 -43.45
C LEU A 4 24.70 17.82 -42.06
N ARG A 5 25.89 17.53 -41.51
CA ARG A 5 26.01 16.96 -40.16
C ARG A 5 25.70 17.98 -39.07
N ARG A 6 25.93 19.28 -39.32
CA ARG A 6 25.57 20.36 -38.38
C ARG A 6 24.07 20.64 -38.39
N THR A 7 23.42 20.62 -39.56
CA THR A 7 21.96 20.84 -39.66
C THR A 7 21.17 19.70 -39.00
N ILE A 8 21.61 18.45 -39.14
CA ILE A 8 20.97 17.30 -38.48
C ILE A 8 21.09 17.39 -36.95
N LYS A 9 22.27 17.78 -36.42
CA LYS A 9 22.46 17.97 -34.98
C LYS A 9 21.60 19.12 -34.42
N MET A 10 21.46 20.21 -35.16
CA MET A 10 20.60 21.33 -34.74
C MET A 10 19.10 20.95 -34.77
N ALA A 11 18.65 20.23 -35.79
CA ALA A 11 17.26 19.77 -35.88
C ALA A 11 16.88 18.80 -34.74
N ALA A 12 17.81 17.91 -34.34
CA ALA A 12 17.61 17.00 -33.23
C ALA A 12 17.48 17.72 -31.87
N CYS A 13 18.27 18.77 -31.63
CA CYS A 13 18.16 19.57 -30.41
C CYS A 13 16.84 20.36 -30.35
N ILE A 14 16.41 20.95 -31.47
CA ILE A 14 15.16 21.73 -31.50
C ILE A 14 13.94 20.81 -31.32
N SER A 15 13.94 19.62 -31.95
CA SER A 15 12.89 18.62 -31.74
C SER A 15 12.83 18.12 -30.30
N GLY A 16 13.99 17.90 -29.66
CA GLY A 16 14.07 17.47 -28.26
C GLY A 16 13.54 18.53 -27.29
N CYS A 17 13.85 19.81 -27.54
CA CYS A 17 13.35 20.93 -26.74
C CYS A 17 11.83 21.14 -26.90
N VAL A 18 11.27 20.96 -28.11
CA VAL A 18 9.82 21.07 -28.33
C VAL A 18 9.05 19.92 -27.68
N LEU A 19 9.59 18.69 -27.72
CA LEU A 19 9.00 17.55 -27.01
C LEU A 19 9.03 17.77 -25.49
N ALA A 20 10.16 18.26 -24.96
CA ALA A 20 10.31 18.59 -23.55
C ALA A 20 9.35 19.72 -23.11
N ALA A 21 9.15 20.75 -23.95
CA ALA A 21 8.20 21.83 -23.66
C ALA A 21 6.73 21.36 -23.71
N LYS A 22 6.38 20.41 -24.59
CA LYS A 22 5.03 19.79 -24.59
C LYS A 22 4.81 18.83 -23.42
N LEU A 23 5.89 18.29 -22.84
CA LEU A 23 5.86 17.46 -21.64
C LEU A 23 5.89 18.26 -20.33
N GLN A 24 6.12 19.59 -20.33
CA GLN A 24 6.08 20.39 -19.10
C GLN A 24 4.71 20.48 -18.41
N ASN A 25 3.65 20.04 -19.09
CA ASN A 25 2.33 20.04 -18.46
C ASN A 25 2.21 18.81 -17.55
N GLU A 26 2.28 19.01 -16.23
CA GLU A 26 2.27 17.93 -15.22
C GLU A 26 1.11 16.95 -15.41
N ASP A 27 -0.04 17.43 -15.89
CA ASP A 27 -1.22 16.62 -16.18
C ASP A 27 -0.98 15.59 -17.30
N ASN A 28 -0.22 15.97 -18.33
CA ASN A 28 0.14 15.08 -19.42
C ASN A 28 1.20 14.06 -18.98
N ILE A 29 2.16 14.47 -18.13
CA ILE A 29 3.12 13.54 -17.52
C ILE A 29 2.37 12.50 -16.68
N ARG A 30 1.45 12.93 -15.82
CA ARG A 30 0.64 12.02 -14.99
C ARG A 30 -0.20 11.05 -15.83
N ARG A 31 -0.80 11.54 -16.93
CA ARG A 31 -1.58 10.70 -17.86
C ARG A 31 -0.70 9.68 -18.59
N VAL A 32 0.46 10.11 -19.09
CA VAL A 32 1.41 9.23 -19.77
C VAL A 32 2.00 8.22 -18.78
N HIS A 33 2.32 8.64 -17.56
CA HIS A 33 2.77 7.75 -16.48
C HIS A 33 1.68 6.75 -16.08
N ALA A 34 0.40 7.14 -16.02
CA ALA A 34 -0.71 6.22 -15.75
C ALA A 34 -0.96 5.22 -16.90
N PHE A 35 -0.62 5.59 -18.14
CA PHE A 35 -0.71 4.70 -19.30
C PHE A 35 0.49 3.76 -19.45
N LEU A 36 1.68 4.21 -19.06
CA LEU A 36 2.94 3.45 -19.16
C LEU A 36 3.29 2.69 -17.87
N SER A 37 2.69 3.05 -16.74
CA SER A 37 2.82 2.25 -15.52
C SER A 37 2.25 0.87 -15.81
N GLU A 38 3.08 -0.15 -15.69
CA GLU A 38 2.64 -1.54 -15.70
C GLU A 38 1.44 -1.67 -14.79
N ARG A 39 0.27 -2.01 -15.36
CA ARG A 39 -0.92 -2.29 -14.57
C ARG A 39 -0.63 -3.54 -13.77
N LYS A 40 -0.14 -3.36 -12.57
CA LYS A 40 0.02 -4.46 -11.63
C LYS A 40 -1.33 -5.12 -11.46
N ASN A 41 -1.38 -6.42 -11.70
CA ASN A 41 -2.60 -7.18 -11.47
C ASN A 41 -2.97 -7.11 -9.97
N PHE A 42 -4.24 -7.31 -9.64
CA PHE A 42 -4.73 -7.25 -8.26
C PHE A 42 -3.87 -8.09 -7.29
N ASP A 43 -3.42 -9.26 -7.76
CA ASP A 43 -2.56 -10.19 -7.01
C ASP A 43 -1.12 -9.69 -6.79
N GLU A 44 -0.64 -8.71 -7.56
CA GLU A 44 0.66 -8.07 -7.33
C GLU A 44 0.57 -6.91 -6.34
N HIS A 45 -0.58 -6.25 -6.24
CA HIS A 45 -0.85 -5.25 -5.20
C HIS A 45 -1.12 -5.89 -3.84
N PHE A 46 -1.76 -7.05 -3.85
CA PHE A 46 -2.08 -7.84 -2.67
C PHE A 46 -1.49 -9.25 -2.82
N PRO A 47 -0.17 -9.42 -2.65
CA PRO A 47 0.45 -10.73 -2.77
C PRO A 47 -0.22 -11.69 -1.80
N ARG A 48 -0.94 -12.68 -2.35
CA ARG A 48 -1.57 -13.77 -1.60
C ARG A 48 -0.51 -14.80 -1.18
N GLY A 49 0.50 -14.34 -0.45
CA GLY A 49 1.52 -15.19 0.13
C GLY A 49 0.94 -16.13 1.20
N VAL A 50 1.81 -16.94 1.79
CA VAL A 50 1.45 -17.73 2.98
C VAL A 50 1.05 -16.75 4.08
N TRP A 51 -0.07 -17.04 4.76
CA TRP A 51 -0.54 -16.25 5.88
C TRP A 51 0.50 -16.21 7.00
N ASP A 52 0.75 -15.01 7.55
CA ASP A 52 1.60 -14.84 8.72
C ASP A 52 0.73 -14.90 10.00
N ASP A 53 0.78 -16.02 10.70
CA ASP A 53 0.04 -16.23 11.95
C ASP A 53 0.45 -15.28 13.08
N ASN A 54 1.61 -14.63 12.97
CA ASN A 54 2.11 -13.68 13.95
C ASN A 54 2.12 -12.23 13.43
N TRP A 55 1.26 -11.91 12.45
CA TRP A 55 1.19 -10.58 11.82
C TRP A 55 0.96 -9.41 12.80
N ASP A 56 0.39 -9.69 13.98
CA ASP A 56 0.11 -8.70 15.04
C ASP A 56 0.99 -8.87 16.29
N PHE A 57 2.01 -9.74 16.22
CA PHE A 57 2.88 -10.10 17.34
C PHE A 57 2.17 -10.70 18.55
N ARG A 58 1.01 -11.36 18.35
CA ARG A 58 0.24 -12.01 19.43
C ARG A 58 0.17 -13.52 19.37
N SER A 59 0.93 -14.16 18.48
CA SER A 59 0.99 -15.62 18.45
C SER A 59 1.55 -16.15 19.78
N PRO A 60 0.89 -17.13 20.44
CA PRO A 60 1.30 -17.62 21.75
C PRO A 60 2.77 -18.05 21.83
N GLU A 61 3.28 -18.67 20.76
CA GLU A 61 4.68 -19.13 20.67
C GLU A 61 5.69 -17.98 20.77
N HIS A 62 5.33 -16.81 20.25
CA HIS A 62 6.19 -15.63 20.19
C HIS A 62 6.09 -14.75 21.46
N LEU A 63 5.03 -14.94 22.25
CA LEU A 63 4.82 -14.25 23.53
C LEU A 63 5.58 -14.92 24.69
N LEU A 64 5.94 -16.20 24.54
CA LEU A 64 6.63 -16.96 25.56
C LEU A 64 8.12 -16.62 25.62
N ASN A 65 8.67 -16.61 26.84
CA ASN A 65 10.10 -16.43 27.02
C ASN A 65 10.85 -17.70 26.55
N SER A 66 11.61 -17.58 25.46
CA SER A 66 12.32 -18.70 24.82
C SER A 66 13.22 -19.48 25.77
N LYS A 67 13.94 -18.80 26.69
CA LYS A 67 14.81 -19.47 27.67
C LYS A 67 14.00 -20.33 28.64
N LYS A 68 12.94 -19.78 29.21
CA LYS A 68 12.07 -20.51 30.15
C LYS A 68 11.34 -21.65 29.46
N TYR A 69 10.84 -21.43 28.26
CA TYR A 69 10.15 -22.46 27.47
C TYR A 69 11.08 -23.63 27.13
N SER A 70 12.33 -23.35 26.74
CA SER A 70 13.30 -24.42 26.40
C SER A 70 13.64 -25.36 27.58
N GLN A 71 13.66 -24.82 28.80
CA GLN A 71 14.02 -25.54 30.03
C GLN A 71 12.82 -26.23 30.71
N ALA A 72 11.61 -25.93 30.27
CA ALA A 72 10.37 -26.46 30.84
C ALA A 72 10.11 -27.92 30.41
N SER A 73 9.48 -28.68 31.30
CA SER A 73 8.96 -30.01 31.00
C SER A 73 7.81 -29.96 29.97
N ALA A 74 7.47 -31.10 29.37
CA ALA A 74 6.41 -31.18 28.36
C ALA A 74 5.04 -30.71 28.89
N GLU A 75 4.74 -30.98 30.16
CA GLU A 75 3.50 -30.56 30.81
C GLU A 75 3.48 -29.05 31.07
N GLU A 76 4.60 -28.49 31.53
CA GLU A 76 4.74 -27.05 31.74
C GLU A 76 4.68 -26.26 30.44
N LYS A 77 5.26 -26.78 29.34
CA LYS A 77 5.16 -26.15 28.01
C LYS A 77 3.71 -26.00 27.56
N LYS A 78 2.90 -27.05 27.67
CA LYS A 78 1.47 -27.00 27.35
C LYS A 78 0.74 -25.95 28.19
N LYS A 79 1.04 -25.91 29.48
CA LYS A 79 0.44 -24.92 30.40
C LYS A 79 0.81 -23.49 30.02
N MET A 80 2.09 -23.25 29.71
CA MET A 80 2.57 -21.93 29.26
C MET A 80 1.87 -21.48 27.96
N GLU A 81 1.71 -22.38 26.99
CA GLU A 81 0.98 -22.09 25.74
C GLU A 81 -0.49 -21.75 25.99
N GLU A 82 -1.17 -22.50 26.84
CA GLU A 82 -2.57 -22.24 27.22
C GLU A 82 -2.74 -20.91 27.96
N GLU A 83 -1.77 -20.54 28.80
CA GLU A 83 -1.76 -19.26 29.51
C GLU A 83 -1.51 -18.07 28.58
N ALA A 84 -0.66 -18.24 27.56
CA ALA A 84 -0.36 -17.21 26.56
C ALA A 84 -1.47 -17.04 25.51
N LYS A 85 -2.32 -18.06 25.33
CA LYS A 85 -3.41 -18.02 24.36
C LYS A 85 -4.50 -17.02 24.74
N ALA A 86 -4.91 -16.19 23.78
CA ALA A 86 -6.02 -15.27 23.97
C ALA A 86 -7.32 -16.04 24.28
N LYS A 87 -8.01 -15.64 25.36
CA LYS A 87 -9.25 -16.28 25.84
C LYS A 87 -10.52 -15.58 25.36
N ALA A 88 -10.40 -14.37 24.83
CA ALA A 88 -11.52 -13.52 24.47
C ALA A 88 -11.47 -13.15 22.98
N THR A 89 -12.64 -13.19 22.34
CA THR A 89 -12.80 -12.74 20.96
C THR A 89 -13.14 -11.26 20.92
N ARG A 90 -12.46 -10.50 20.08
CA ARG A 90 -12.75 -9.07 19.84
C ARG A 90 -13.55 -8.94 18.55
N ASN A 91 -14.79 -8.50 18.65
CA ASN A 91 -15.59 -8.17 17.48
C ASN A 91 -15.25 -6.75 17.02
N ILE A 92 -14.63 -6.61 15.86
CA ILE A 92 -14.30 -5.31 15.26
C ILE A 92 -15.35 -4.98 14.22
N ILE A 93 -16.10 -3.89 14.41
CA ILE A 93 -17.12 -3.41 13.48
C ILE A 93 -16.57 -2.16 12.79
N LEU A 94 -16.21 -2.30 11.51
CA LEU A 94 -15.73 -1.18 10.69
C LEU A 94 -16.91 -0.60 9.90
N ILE A 95 -17.40 0.56 10.34
CA ILE A 95 -18.53 1.25 9.70
C ILE A 95 -17.98 2.36 8.81
N ARG A 96 -18.34 2.33 7.53
CA ARG A 96 -18.05 3.44 6.60
C ARG A 96 -18.93 4.64 6.97
N HIS A 97 -18.37 5.85 6.91
CA HIS A 97 -19.13 7.08 7.13
C HIS A 97 -20.33 7.20 6.17
N GLY A 98 -21.37 7.92 6.59
CA GLY A 98 -22.53 8.25 5.76
C GLY A 98 -22.18 9.24 4.65
N GLN A 99 -23.14 9.52 3.76
CA GLN A 99 -22.94 10.48 2.68
C GLN A 99 -22.70 11.90 3.23
N TYR A 100 -21.62 12.55 2.78
CA TYR A 100 -21.22 13.90 3.19
C TYR A 100 -20.98 14.82 1.98
N PHE A 101 -20.95 16.13 2.22
CA PHE A 101 -20.67 17.12 1.17
C PHE A 101 -19.17 17.14 0.83
N MET A 102 -18.82 16.77 -0.41
CA MET A 102 -17.41 16.68 -0.85
C MET A 102 -16.83 18.02 -1.30
N ASP A 103 -17.66 19.00 -1.70
CA ASP A 103 -17.18 20.25 -2.31
C ASP A 103 -17.18 21.45 -1.34
N THR A 104 -17.67 21.26 -0.11
CA THR A 104 -17.73 22.31 0.92
C THR A 104 -16.47 22.31 1.78
N GLU A 105 -16.06 23.45 2.35
CA GLU A 105 -14.95 23.47 3.33
C GLU A 105 -15.25 22.57 4.54
N GLN A 106 -16.50 22.60 5.02
CA GLN A 106 -16.96 21.74 6.10
C GLN A 106 -17.57 20.44 5.54
N LYS A 107 -16.95 19.29 5.85
CA LYS A 107 -17.35 17.97 5.36
C LYS A 107 -18.46 17.35 6.23
N ASN A 108 -19.57 18.07 6.37
CA ASN A 108 -20.71 17.62 7.17
C ASN A 108 -21.53 16.55 6.43
N LEU A 109 -22.22 15.69 7.21
CA LEU A 109 -23.17 14.72 6.66
C LEU A 109 -24.34 15.43 5.96
N THR A 110 -24.71 14.89 4.81
CA THR A 110 -25.94 15.27 4.09
C THR A 110 -27.17 14.81 4.87
N PRO A 111 -28.37 15.38 4.65
CA PRO A 111 -29.59 14.85 5.24
C PRO A 111 -29.75 13.34 5.01
N LEU A 112 -29.48 12.85 3.81
CA LEU A 112 -29.51 11.42 3.48
C LEU A 112 -28.49 10.60 4.30
N GLY A 113 -27.29 11.12 4.53
CA GLY A 113 -26.26 10.43 5.31
C GLY A 113 -26.52 10.41 6.83
N LYS A 114 -27.55 11.11 7.31
CA LYS A 114 -27.97 11.12 8.73
C LYS A 114 -29.08 10.12 9.03
N PHE A 115 -29.81 9.68 8.02
CA PHE A 115 -30.84 8.64 8.11
C PHE A 115 -30.21 7.27 7.83
#